data_AF-A0A963VB46-F1
#
_entry.id   AF-A0A963VB46-F1
#
_cell.length_a   1.000
_cell.length_b   1.000
_cell.length_c   1.000
_cell.angle_alpha   90.00
_cell.angle_beta   90.00
_cell.angle_gamma   90.00
#
_symmetry.space_group_name_H-M   'P 1'
#
loop_
_entity.id
_entity.type
_entity.pdbx_description
1 polymer ?
#
loop_
_entity_poly.entity_id
_entity_poly.type
_entity_poly.pdbx_seq_one_letter_code
_entity_poly.pdbx_strand_id
1 'polypeptide(L)'
;VDWCETPQGALAYLILTDQFSRNMFRGDARAFATDAAARAAARIALGRGLDLAVEEPARVFFYMPFEHSEALEDQDFAVDLMGRNLPKTGAGYLLHARAHREVIRRFGRFPFRNDALGRETTPEEAEFLAGGGYAAIVRELGG
;
A
#
# COMPACT_ATOMS: atom_id res chain seq x y z
N VAL A 1 21.40 -6.21 -12.69
CA VAL A 1 20.77 -4.92 -13.05
C VAL A 1 20.28 -4.33 -11.74
N ASP A 2 20.91 -3.25 -11.29
CA ASP A 2 20.44 -2.54 -10.10
C ASP A 2 19.26 -1.65 -10.53
N TRP A 3 18.05 -2.06 -10.13
CA TRP A 3 16.82 -1.37 -10.53
C TRP A 3 16.67 0.00 -9.86
N CYS A 4 17.34 0.22 -8.72
CA CYS A 4 17.18 1.42 -7.91
C CYS A 4 18.24 2.50 -8.20
N GLU A 5 18.87 2.48 -9.37
CA GLU A 5 19.82 3.51 -9.82
C GLU A 5 19.15 4.68 -10.52
N THR A 6 18.00 4.45 -11.17
CA THR A 6 17.28 5.49 -11.94
C THR A 6 15.81 5.58 -11.52
N PRO A 7 15.16 6.74 -11.69
CA PRO A 7 13.73 6.89 -11.36
C PRO A 7 12.85 5.89 -12.12
N GLN A 8 13.08 5.72 -13.42
CA GLN A 8 12.29 4.83 -14.27
C GLN A 8 12.54 3.35 -13.94
N GLY A 9 13.79 2.97 -13.62
CA GLY A 9 14.12 1.63 -13.16
C GLY A 9 13.43 1.29 -11.85
N ALA A 10 13.47 2.20 -10.88
CA ALA A 10 12.83 2.00 -9.58
C ALA A 10 11.31 1.90 -9.73
N LEU A 11 10.70 2.80 -10.52
CA LEU A 11 9.27 2.76 -10.82
C LEU A 11 8.85 1.43 -11.46
N ALA A 12 9.59 0.96 -12.47
CA ALA A 12 9.30 -0.29 -13.16
C ALA A 12 9.37 -1.49 -12.19
N TYR A 13 10.41 -1.53 -11.35
CA TYR A 13 10.55 -2.58 -10.35
C TYR A 13 9.39 -2.57 -9.36
N LEU A 14 9.02 -1.40 -8.83
CA LEU A 14 7.89 -1.25 -7.92
C LEU A 14 6.58 -1.73 -8.53
N ILE A 15 6.30 -1.38 -9.79
CA ILE A 15 5.12 -1.87 -10.50
C ILE A 15 5.14 -3.41 -10.59
N LEU A 16 6.28 -4.02 -10.92
CA LEU A 16 6.40 -5.47 -11.01
C LEU A 16 6.22 -6.16 -9.65
N THR A 17 6.84 -5.63 -8.60
CA THR A 17 6.87 -6.27 -7.28
C THR A 17 5.68 -5.95 -6.39
N ASP A 18 4.95 -4.86 -6.66
CA ASP A 18 3.81 -4.45 -5.82
C ASP A 18 2.47 -4.50 -6.57
N GLN A 19 2.41 -4.03 -7.82
CA GLN A 19 1.14 -3.93 -8.54
C GLN A 19 0.83 -5.19 -9.36
N PHE A 20 1.85 -5.77 -10.00
CA PHE A 20 1.66 -6.89 -10.92
C PHE A 20 1.29 -8.18 -10.16
N SER A 21 1.97 -8.47 -9.05
CA SER A 21 1.66 -9.61 -8.17
C SER A 21 0.19 -9.61 -7.73
N ARG A 22 -0.33 -8.44 -7.30
CA ARG A 22 -1.71 -8.26 -6.84
C ARG A 22 -2.75 -8.48 -7.95
N ASN A 23 -2.41 -8.19 -9.20
CA ASN A 23 -3.29 -8.41 -10.34
C ASN A 23 -3.26 -9.86 -10.84
N MET A 24 -2.07 -10.47 -10.92
CA MET A 24 -1.90 -11.85 -11.40
C MET A 24 -2.44 -12.90 -10.45
N PHE A 25 -2.29 -12.68 -9.14
CA PHE A 25 -2.55 -13.69 -8.11
C PHE A 25 -3.66 -13.26 -7.16
N ARG A 26 -4.70 -12.61 -7.69
CA ARG A 26 -5.83 -12.12 -6.89
C ARG A 26 -6.44 -13.24 -6.05
N GLY A 27 -6.56 -13.02 -4.74
CA GLY A 27 -7.11 -13.99 -3.78
C GLY A 27 -6.13 -15.06 -3.31
N ASP A 28 -4.85 -14.97 -3.67
CA ASP A 28 -3.83 -15.97 -3.35
C ASP A 28 -2.64 -15.32 -2.62
N ALA A 29 -1.97 -16.07 -1.72
CA ALA A 29 -0.79 -15.60 -0.99
C ALA A 29 0.30 -15.02 -1.89
N ARG A 30 0.44 -15.51 -3.13
CA ARG A 30 1.40 -15.02 -4.13
C ARG A 30 1.21 -13.54 -4.47
N ALA A 31 0.04 -12.97 -4.24
CA ALA A 31 -0.19 -11.52 -4.40
C ALA A 31 0.69 -10.67 -3.47
N PHE A 32 1.12 -11.23 -2.33
CA PHE A 32 1.84 -10.51 -1.28
C PHE A 32 3.30 -10.97 -1.13
N ALA A 33 3.70 -12.00 -1.88
CA ALA A 33 5.02 -12.65 -1.73
C ALA A 33 6.20 -11.69 -1.97
N THR A 34 5.98 -10.63 -2.74
CA THR A 34 7.00 -9.64 -3.11
C THR A 34 6.90 -8.32 -2.34
N ASP A 35 5.95 -8.18 -1.40
CA ASP A 35 5.72 -6.94 -0.64
C ASP A 35 6.98 -6.46 0.09
N ALA A 36 7.73 -7.39 0.70
CA ALA A 36 8.97 -7.05 1.40
C ALA A 36 10.05 -6.49 0.46
N ALA A 37 10.17 -7.05 -0.75
CA ALA A 37 11.12 -6.57 -1.76
C ALA A 37 10.70 -5.20 -2.31
N ALA A 38 9.40 -5.01 -2.57
CA ALA A 38 8.84 -3.73 -2.99
C ALA A 38 9.11 -2.62 -1.96
N ARG A 39 8.87 -2.88 -0.67
CA ARG A 39 9.15 -1.93 0.41
C ARG A 39 10.63 -1.59 0.54
N ALA A 40 11.51 -2.57 0.41
CA ALA A 40 12.95 -2.33 0.44
C ALA A 40 13.40 -1.43 -0.72
N ALA A 41 12.95 -1.72 -1.93
CA ALA A 41 13.25 -0.91 -3.11
C ALA A 41 12.68 0.50 -2.99
N ALA A 42 11.45 0.66 -2.47
CA ALA A 42 10.85 1.96 -2.20
C ALA A 42 11.72 2.77 -1.24
N ARG A 43 12.15 2.19 -0.10
CA ARG A 43 13.04 2.89 0.85
C ARG A 43 14.34 3.36 0.21
N ILE A 44 14.96 2.54 -0.64
CA ILE A 44 16.19 2.92 -1.37
C ILE A 44 15.90 4.08 -2.33
N ALA A 45 14.82 3.98 -3.11
CA ALA A 45 14.45 5.00 -4.09
C ALA A 45 14.12 6.36 -3.43
N LEU A 46 13.37 6.35 -2.33
CA LEU A 46 13.07 7.54 -1.53
C LEU A 46 14.33 8.15 -0.91
N GLY A 47 15.23 7.31 -0.36
CA GLY A 47 16.51 7.77 0.20
C GLY A 47 17.42 8.44 -0.83
N ARG A 48 17.23 8.13 -2.12
CA ARG A 48 17.92 8.75 -3.27
C ARG A 48 17.13 9.87 -3.94
N GLY A 49 15.93 10.18 -3.45
CA GLY A 49 15.03 11.20 -4.03
C GLY A 49 14.52 10.87 -5.44
N LEU A 50 14.52 9.59 -5.82
CA LEU A 50 14.11 9.16 -7.17
C LEU A 50 12.61 9.32 -7.41
N ASP A 51 11.80 9.25 -6.36
CA ASP A 51 10.35 9.42 -6.42
C ASP A 51 9.96 10.83 -6.90
N LEU A 52 10.69 11.86 -6.45
CA LEU A 52 10.42 13.25 -6.83
C LEU A 52 10.77 13.56 -8.29
N ALA A 53 11.63 12.75 -8.92
CA ALA A 53 11.96 12.84 -10.34
C ALA A 53 10.90 12.17 -11.25
N VAL A 54 9.91 11.49 -10.68
CA VAL A 54 8.76 10.94 -11.40
C VAL A 54 7.55 11.85 -11.20
N GLU A 55 6.85 12.19 -12.28
CA GLU A 55 5.66 13.02 -12.22
C GLU A 55 4.45 12.29 -11.63
N GLU A 56 3.49 13.09 -11.14
CA GLU A 56 2.17 12.60 -10.78
C GLU A 56 1.37 12.18 -12.02
N PRO A 57 0.51 11.15 -11.93
CA PRO A 57 0.20 10.35 -10.74
C PRO A 57 1.17 9.19 -10.48
N ALA A 58 2.08 8.88 -11.41
CA ALA A 58 2.94 7.69 -11.33
C ALA A 58 3.83 7.65 -10.08
N ARG A 59 4.18 8.81 -9.51
CA ARG A 59 4.90 8.92 -8.24
C ARG A 59 4.25 8.11 -7.09
N VAL A 60 2.93 7.92 -7.10
CA VAL A 60 2.24 7.17 -6.02
C VAL A 60 2.76 5.75 -5.85
N PHE A 61 3.26 5.11 -6.91
CA PHE A 61 3.77 3.73 -6.86
C PHE A 61 5.03 3.58 -5.99
N PHE A 62 5.73 4.68 -5.68
CA PHE A 62 6.81 4.70 -4.69
C PHE A 62 6.30 4.64 -3.25
N TYR A 63 5.02 4.95 -3.03
CA TYR A 63 4.42 5.10 -1.69
C TYR A 63 3.49 3.93 -1.33
N MET A 64 2.82 3.34 -2.33
CA MET A 64 1.92 2.20 -2.13
C MET A 64 2.54 0.99 -1.42
N PRO A 65 3.84 0.63 -1.58
CA PRO A 65 4.41 -0.48 -0.81
C PRO A 65 4.30 -0.29 0.71
N PHE A 66 4.34 0.96 1.20
CA PHE A 66 4.15 1.27 2.62
C PHE A 66 2.67 1.17 3.02
N GLU A 67 1.76 1.66 2.17
CA GLU A 67 0.30 1.51 2.34
C GLU A 67 -0.13 0.03 2.35
N HIS A 68 0.60 -0.84 1.65
CA HIS A 68 0.32 -2.26 1.62
C HIS A 68 0.95 -3.06 2.78
N SER A 69 1.74 -2.41 3.62
CA SER A 69 2.37 -3.03 4.79
C SER A 69 1.39 -3.27 5.93
N GLU A 70 1.55 -4.35 6.69
CA GLU A 70 0.80 -4.58 7.94
C GLU A 70 1.53 -3.99 9.16
N ALA A 71 2.42 -3.00 8.97
CA ALA A 71 3.08 -2.25 10.04
C ALA A 71 2.52 -0.84 10.16
N LEU A 72 2.17 -0.39 11.37
CA LEU A 72 1.53 0.91 11.59
C LEU A 72 2.45 2.08 11.21
N GLU A 73 3.76 1.94 11.44
CA GLU A 73 4.75 2.96 11.11
C GLU A 73 4.86 3.16 9.59
N ASP A 74 4.75 2.08 8.80
CA ASP A 74 4.69 2.17 7.34
C ASP A 74 3.38 2.86 6.89
N GLN A 75 2.27 2.62 7.57
CA GLN A 75 1.00 3.28 7.28
C GLN A 75 1.04 4.79 7.55
N ASP A 76 1.60 5.20 8.69
CA ASP A 76 1.84 6.61 9.01
C ASP A 76 2.71 7.26 7.93
N PHE A 77 3.77 6.57 7.51
CA PHE A 77 4.68 7.06 6.49
C PHE A 77 4.02 7.18 5.11
N ALA A 78 3.17 6.22 4.73
CA ALA A 78 2.41 6.29 3.47
C ALA A 78 1.47 7.51 3.43
N VAL A 79 0.75 7.77 4.52
CA VAL A 79 -0.16 8.93 4.64
C VAL A 79 0.61 10.24 4.54
N ASP A 80 1.75 10.36 5.24
CA ASP A 80 2.62 11.54 5.15
C ASP A 80 3.12 11.76 3.72
N LEU A 81 3.71 10.73 3.09
CA LEU A 81 4.25 10.78 1.74
C LEU A 81 3.20 11.22 0.72
N MET A 82 2.03 10.59 0.72
CA MET A 82 0.96 10.92 -0.22
C MET A 82 0.39 12.33 0.04
N GLY A 83 0.30 12.75 1.30
CA GLY A 83 -0.15 14.08 1.67
C GLY A 83 0.81 15.19 1.22
N ARG A 84 2.12 14.97 1.36
CA ARG A 84 3.14 15.98 1.07
C ARG A 84 3.62 16.01 -0.39
N ASN A 85 3.68 14.86 -1.06
CA ASN A 85 4.33 14.72 -2.36
C ASN A 85 3.38 14.53 -3.55
N LEU A 86 2.05 14.48 -3.33
CA LEU A 86 1.05 14.36 -4.41
C LEU A 86 0.05 15.53 -4.41
N PRO A 87 0.47 16.79 -4.47
CA PRO A 87 -0.45 17.93 -4.38
C PRO A 87 -1.49 18.02 -5.52
N LYS A 88 -1.23 17.42 -6.68
CA LYS A 88 -2.11 17.55 -7.86
C LYS A 88 -3.12 16.41 -7.98
N THR A 89 -2.72 15.20 -7.61
CA THR A 89 -3.48 13.95 -7.82
C THR A 89 -3.72 13.17 -6.54
N GLY A 90 -3.16 13.61 -5.41
CA GLY A 90 -3.10 12.86 -4.17
C GLY A 90 -4.41 12.77 -3.39
N ALA A 91 -5.43 13.59 -3.66
CA ALA A 91 -6.64 13.62 -2.81
C ALA A 91 -7.31 12.24 -2.67
N GLY A 92 -7.48 11.52 -3.79
CA GLY A 92 -8.03 10.17 -3.77
C GLY A 92 -7.09 9.17 -3.10
N TYR A 93 -5.79 9.21 -3.43
CA TYR A 93 -4.80 8.32 -2.84
C TYR A 93 -4.66 8.51 -1.33
N LEU A 94 -4.71 9.75 -0.85
CA LEU A 94 -4.63 10.09 0.56
C LEU A 94 -5.83 9.58 1.36
N LEU A 95 -7.04 9.61 0.78
CA LEU A 95 -8.21 8.99 1.39
C LEU A 95 -8.00 7.48 1.58
N HIS A 96 -7.51 6.81 0.54
CA HIS A 96 -7.22 5.37 0.60
C HIS A 96 -6.09 5.03 1.59
N ALA A 97 -5.02 5.82 1.64
CA ALA A 97 -3.94 5.63 2.61
C ALA A 97 -4.42 5.78 4.06
N ARG A 98 -5.29 6.77 4.32
CA ARG A 98 -5.92 6.93 5.64
C ARG A 98 -6.81 5.74 5.99
N ALA A 99 -7.55 5.20 5.02
CA ALA A 99 -8.38 4.02 5.23
C ALA A 99 -7.54 2.76 5.52
N HIS A 100 -6.45 2.54 4.79
CA HIS A 100 -5.52 1.43 5.07
C HIS A 100 -4.91 1.55 6.47
N ARG A 101 -4.45 2.76 6.83
CA ARG A 101 -3.94 3.06 8.17
C ARG A 101 -4.95 2.74 9.26
N GLU A 102 -6.21 3.10 9.07
CA GLU A 102 -7.26 2.85 10.05
C GLU A 102 -7.53 1.36 10.25
N VAL A 103 -7.51 0.57 9.17
CA VAL A 103 -7.63 -0.90 9.27
C VAL A 103 -6.45 -1.48 10.06
N ILE A 104 -5.22 -1.09 9.75
CA ILE A 104 -4.04 -1.56 10.49
C ILE A 104 -4.06 -1.09 11.95
N ARG A 105 -4.51 0.14 12.22
CA ARG A 105 -4.65 0.64 13.59
C ARG A 105 -5.65 -0.18 14.41
N ARG A 106 -6.74 -0.66 13.79
CA ARG A 106 -7.79 -1.45 14.46
C ARG A 106 -7.39 -2.91 14.66
N PHE A 107 -6.77 -3.54 13.66
CA PHE A 107 -6.58 -5.00 13.64
C PHE A 107 -5.12 -5.45 13.66
N GLY A 108 -4.16 -4.53 13.48
CA GLY A 108 -2.73 -4.85 13.33
C GLY A 108 -2.38 -5.55 12.01
N ARG A 109 -3.37 -5.80 11.16
CA ARG A 109 -3.26 -6.51 9.88
C ARG A 109 -4.47 -6.19 9.00
N PHE A 110 -4.50 -6.70 7.77
CA PHE A 110 -5.64 -6.57 6.86
C PHE A 110 -6.53 -7.82 6.91
N PRO A 111 -7.73 -7.75 7.53
CA PRO A 111 -8.59 -8.94 7.67
C PRO A 111 -9.01 -9.56 6.33
N PHE A 112 -9.16 -8.73 5.29
CA PHE A 112 -9.49 -9.19 3.93
C PHE A 112 -8.37 -10.02 3.26
N ARG A 113 -7.17 -10.11 3.86
CA ARG A 113 -6.10 -11.00 3.39
C ARG A 113 -6.10 -12.36 4.11
N ASN A 114 -6.96 -12.57 5.11
CA ASN A 114 -6.90 -13.76 5.97
C ASN A 114 -7.02 -15.07 5.17
N ASP A 115 -8.03 -15.19 4.32
CA ASP A 115 -8.24 -16.38 3.49
C ASP A 115 -7.02 -16.66 2.58
N ALA A 116 -6.58 -15.65 1.83
CA ALA A 116 -5.42 -15.75 0.94
C ALA A 116 -4.12 -16.13 1.68
N LEU A 117 -3.99 -15.75 2.96
CA LEU A 117 -2.81 -16.02 3.79
C LEU A 117 -3.00 -17.21 4.75
N GLY A 118 -4.13 -17.92 4.68
CA GLY A 118 -4.43 -19.05 5.58
C GLY A 118 -4.53 -18.67 7.07
N ARG A 119 -4.95 -17.43 7.37
CA ARG A 119 -5.11 -16.93 8.74
C ARG A 119 -6.53 -17.18 9.24
N GLU A 120 -6.66 -17.52 10.52
CA GLU A 120 -7.94 -17.53 11.20
C GLU A 120 -8.46 -16.09 11.38
N THR A 121 -9.74 -15.89 11.06
CA THR A 121 -10.46 -14.62 11.21
C THR A 121 -11.06 -14.54 12.60
N THR A 122 -10.77 -13.47 13.35
CA THR A 122 -11.36 -13.27 14.68
C THR A 122 -12.83 -12.86 14.59
N PRO A 123 -13.61 -12.97 15.67
CA PRO A 123 -15.00 -12.48 15.68
C PRO A 123 -15.12 -11.00 15.29
N GLU A 124 -14.23 -10.14 15.81
CA GLU A 124 -14.22 -8.71 15.51
C GLU A 124 -13.88 -8.44 14.03
N GLU A 125 -12.95 -9.20 13.46
CA GLU A 125 -12.63 -9.14 12.05
C GLU A 125 -13.80 -9.60 11.17
N ALA A 126 -14.52 -10.66 11.59
CA ALA A 126 -15.68 -11.17 10.87
C ALA A 126 -16.84 -10.15 10.87
N GLU A 127 -17.12 -9.52 12.00
CA GLU A 127 -18.10 -8.42 12.10
C GLU A 127 -17.72 -7.24 11.21
N PHE A 128 -16.45 -6.85 11.21
CA PHE A 128 -15.93 -5.80 10.34
C PHE A 128 -16.13 -6.13 8.85
N LEU A 129 -15.79 -7.34 8.42
CA LEU A 129 -15.96 -7.78 7.04
C LEU A 129 -17.45 -7.83 6.65
N ALA A 130 -18.32 -8.32 7.53
CA ALA A 130 -19.76 -8.36 7.31
C ALA A 130 -20.38 -6.95 7.26
N GLY A 131 -19.85 -5.99 8.03
CA GLY A 131 -20.24 -4.58 8.04
C GLY A 131 -19.80 -3.76 6.82
N GLY A 132 -19.25 -4.41 5.78
CA GLY A 132 -18.78 -3.76 4.55
C GLY A 132 -17.28 -3.49 4.50
N GLY A 133 -16.53 -3.91 5.53
CA GLY A 133 -15.07 -3.96 5.55
C GLY A 133 -14.39 -2.65 5.15
N TYR A 134 -13.36 -2.77 4.30
CA TYR A 134 -12.58 -1.63 3.82
C TYR A 134 -13.43 -0.51 3.20
N ALA A 135 -14.47 -0.86 2.43
CA ALA A 135 -15.33 0.13 1.77
C ALA A 135 -16.14 0.95 2.79
N ALA A 136 -16.47 0.39 3.96
CA ALA A 136 -17.13 1.13 5.03
C ALA A 136 -16.22 2.22 5.60
N ILE A 137 -14.93 1.91 5.82
CA ILE A 137 -13.93 2.88 6.29
C ILE A 137 -13.75 4.02 5.28
N VAL A 138 -13.64 3.70 3.99
CA VAL A 138 -13.50 4.73 2.94
C VAL A 138 -14.69 5.68 2.92
N ARG A 139 -15.93 5.17 3.06
CA ARG A 139 -17.13 6.02 3.14
C ARG A 139 -17.13 6.90 4.40
N GLU A 140 -16.80 6.32 5.56
CA GLU A 140 -16.73 7.05 6.83
C GLU A 140 -15.74 8.23 6.76
N LEU A 141 -14.59 8.02 6.11
CA LEU A 141 -13.56 9.06 5.96
C LEU A 141 -13.82 10.03 4.80
N GLY A 142 -14.60 9.62 3.81
CA GLY A 142 -14.88 10.39 2.59
C GLY A 142 -16.01 11.42 2.72
N GLY A 143 -16.93 11.22 3.69
CA GLY A 143 -18.13 12.05 3.86
C GLY A 143 -19.34 11.51 3.10
#